data_AF-A0A6C0BP90-F1
#
_entry.id   AF-A0A6C0BP90-F1
#
_cell.length_a   1.000
_cell.length_b   1.000
_cell.length_c   1.000
_cell.angle_alpha   90.00
_cell.angle_beta   90.00
_cell.angle_gamma   90.00
#
_symmetry.space_group_name_H-M   'P 1'
#
loop_
_entity.id
_entity.type
_entity.pdbx_description
1 polymer ?
#
loop_
_entity_poly.entity_id
_entity_poly.type
_entity_poly.pdbx_seq_one_letter_code
_entity_poly.pdbx_strand_id
1 'polypeptide(L)'
;MEVIKNILNKNSLVYFKLPGCSDCNKLDIFLKEKGVTCLCFNLSEIDDDNSYEEAVSHLHSLSKTRRCPMLFINGTYYGDYNAVLNLYAVGELSKILKSELNVTIEDQEF
;
A
#
# COMPACT_ATOMS: atom_id res chain seq x y z
N MET A 1 13.55 11.86 -4.20
CA MET A 1 13.83 10.53 -4.73
C MET A 1 12.93 10.23 -5.92
N GLU A 2 13.51 9.90 -7.08
CA GLU A 2 12.78 9.74 -8.34
C GLU A 2 12.03 8.41 -8.43
N VAL A 3 12.59 7.31 -7.90
CA VAL A 3 12.00 5.96 -8.05
C VAL A 3 10.65 5.79 -7.34
N ILE A 4 10.52 6.11 -6.04
CA ILE A 4 9.26 6.07 -5.28
C ILE A 4 8.24 7.02 -5.91
N LYS A 5 8.65 8.25 -6.29
CA LYS A 5 7.75 9.17 -7.01
C LYS A 5 7.27 8.55 -8.32
N ASN A 6 8.14 7.92 -9.09
CA ASN A 6 7.81 7.25 -10.34
C ASN A 6 6.87 6.05 -10.11
N ILE A 7 7.10 5.25 -9.07
CA ILE A 7 6.23 4.14 -8.67
C ILE A 7 4.84 4.68 -8.32
N LEU A 8 4.75 5.68 -7.45
CA LEU A 8 3.47 6.26 -7.01
C LEU A 8 2.73 6.99 -8.15
N ASN A 9 3.45 7.60 -9.09
CA ASN A 9 2.83 8.30 -10.22
C ASN A 9 2.35 7.35 -11.32
N LYS A 10 3.01 6.20 -11.51
CA LYS A 10 2.66 5.22 -12.54
C LYS A 10 1.61 4.22 -12.10
N ASN A 11 1.42 4.05 -10.79
CA ASN A 11 0.59 2.99 -10.24
C ASN A 11 -0.40 3.58 -9.23
N SER A 12 -1.68 3.41 -9.52
CA SER A 12 -2.76 3.99 -8.71
C SER A 12 -3.01 3.26 -7.40
N LEU A 13 -2.57 2.00 -7.26
CA LEU A 13 -2.72 1.21 -6.03
C LEU A 13 -1.45 0.39 -5.78
N VAL A 14 -0.70 0.77 -4.74
CA VAL A 14 0.55 0.10 -4.39
C VAL A 14 0.69 -0.06 -2.88
N TYR A 15 1.39 -1.09 -2.43
CA TYR A 15 1.98 -1.08 -1.09
C TYR A 15 3.46 -1.42 -1.12
N PHE A 16 4.18 -0.84 -0.17
CA PHE A 16 5.59 -1.15 0.06
C PHE A 16 5.73 -2.15 1.21
N LYS A 17 6.69 -3.08 1.07
CA LYS A 17 7.03 -4.09 2.08
C LYS A 17 8.52 -4.15 2.37
N LEU A 18 8.84 -4.85 3.43
CA LEU A 18 10.18 -5.37 3.73
C LEU A 18 10.17 -6.90 3.76
N PRO A 19 11.31 -7.57 3.55
CA PRO A 19 11.43 -9.01 3.69
C PRO A 19 10.96 -9.50 5.08
N GLY A 20 10.28 -10.64 5.13
CA GLY A 20 9.82 -11.24 6.39
C GLY A 20 8.65 -10.53 7.08
N CYS A 21 8.03 -9.52 6.45
CA CYS A 21 6.90 -8.79 7.02
C CYS A 21 5.59 -9.62 6.98
N SER A 22 5.18 -10.15 8.13
CA SER A 22 3.94 -10.96 8.25
C SER A 22 2.67 -10.16 7.94
N ASP A 23 2.57 -8.92 8.42
CA ASP A 23 1.42 -8.05 8.17
C ASP A 23 1.32 -7.63 6.69
N CYS A 24 2.44 -7.60 5.96
CA CYS A 24 2.45 -7.35 4.52
C CYS A 24 1.82 -8.52 3.76
N ASN A 25 2.06 -9.76 4.19
CA ASN A 25 1.43 -10.94 3.61
C ASN A 25 -0.08 -10.96 3.92
N LYS A 26 -0.48 -10.58 5.14
CA LYS A 26 -1.90 -10.47 5.49
C LYS A 26 -2.62 -9.41 4.67
N LEU A 27 -2.00 -8.26 4.42
CA LEU A 27 -2.56 -7.22 3.57
C LEU A 27 -2.76 -7.72 2.13
N ASP A 28 -1.76 -8.40 1.56
CA ASP A 28 -1.84 -8.98 0.21
C ASP A 28 -3.00 -9.97 0.07
N ILE A 29 -3.11 -10.91 1.02
CA ILE A 29 -4.20 -11.89 1.05
C ILE A 29 -5.54 -11.18 1.18
N PHE A 30 -5.67 -10.26 2.13
CA PHE A 30 -6.90 -9.51 2.37
C PHE A 30 -7.36 -8.77 1.10
N LEU A 31 -6.46 -8.04 0.42
CA LEU A 31 -6.83 -7.32 -0.81
C LEU A 31 -7.24 -8.28 -1.93
N LYS A 32 -6.54 -9.41 -2.09
CA LYS A 32 -6.88 -10.45 -3.08
C LYS A 32 -8.23 -11.08 -2.82
N GLU A 33 -8.56 -11.42 -1.57
CA GLU A 33 -9.86 -11.96 -1.18
C GLU A 33 -11.02 -10.99 -1.46
N LYS A 34 -10.72 -9.69 -1.51
CA LYS A 34 -11.66 -8.61 -1.83
C LYS A 34 -11.72 -8.25 -3.31
N GLY A 35 -11.05 -9.02 -4.17
CA GLY A 35 -10.99 -8.76 -5.62
C GLY A 35 -10.13 -7.55 -6.00
N VAL A 36 -9.31 -7.04 -5.08
CA VAL A 36 -8.51 -5.83 -5.27
C VAL A 36 -7.09 -6.20 -5.69
N THR A 37 -6.76 -5.90 -6.96
CA THR A 37 -5.39 -6.07 -7.47
C THR A 37 -4.51 -4.90 -7.03
N CYS A 38 -3.54 -5.16 -6.15
CA CYS A 38 -2.57 -4.17 -5.68
C CYS A 38 -1.14 -4.58 -6.03
N LEU A 39 -0.33 -3.63 -6.50
CA LEU A 39 1.10 -3.90 -6.75
C LEU A 39 1.90 -3.82 -5.45
N CYS A 40 2.84 -4.75 -5.27
CA CYS A 40 3.71 -4.84 -4.12
C CYS A 40 5.15 -4.52 -4.53
N PHE A 41 5.80 -3.59 -3.85
CA PHE A 41 7.23 -3.30 -4.04
C PHE A 41 8.01 -3.63 -2.77
N ASN A 42 9.05 -4.45 -2.91
CA ASN A 42 9.96 -4.74 -1.80
C ASN A 42 11.03 -3.65 -1.72
N LEU A 43 11.09 -2.93 -0.60
CA LEU A 43 12.04 -1.84 -0.41
C LEU A 43 13.50 -2.32 -0.46
N SER A 44 13.78 -3.54 -0.02
CA SER A 44 15.14 -4.10 -0.07
C SER A 44 15.61 -4.46 -1.48
N GLU A 45 14.72 -4.44 -2.47
CA GLU A 45 15.01 -4.74 -3.88
C GLU A 45 15.05 -3.47 -4.74
N ILE A 46 14.89 -2.29 -4.13
CA ILE A 46 15.14 -1.02 -4.79
C ILE A 46 16.67 -0.89 -4.87
N ASP A 47 17.22 -1.40 -5.97
CA ASP A 47 18.65 -1.59 -6.21
C ASP A 47 19.21 -0.35 -6.92
N ASP A 48 19.68 0.60 -6.12
CA ASP A 48 20.55 1.68 -6.57
C ASP A 48 21.37 2.15 -5.37
N ASP A 49 22.63 2.51 -5.57
CA ASP A 49 23.75 2.47 -4.59
C ASP A 49 23.63 3.40 -3.33
N ASN A 50 22.48 4.04 -3.10
CA ASN A 50 22.10 4.76 -1.88
C ASN A 50 20.56 4.88 -1.73
N SER A 51 19.79 4.07 -2.47
CA SER A 51 18.36 4.29 -2.67
C SER A 51 17.47 3.75 -1.57
N TYR A 52 17.91 2.74 -0.80
CA TYR A 52 17.08 2.16 0.25
C TYR A 52 16.75 3.18 1.36
N GLU A 53 17.76 3.79 1.99
CA GLU A 53 17.55 4.76 3.07
C GLU A 53 16.85 6.02 2.57
N GLU A 54 17.11 6.44 1.33
CA GLU A 54 16.39 7.55 0.70
C GLU A 54 14.93 7.21 0.40
N ALA A 55 14.65 5.98 -0.05
CA ALA A 55 13.29 5.49 -0.29
C ALA A 55 12.50 5.42 1.01
N VAL A 56 13.10 4.83 2.06
CA VAL A 56 12.51 4.79 3.40
C VAL A 56 12.29 6.19 3.93
N SER A 57 13.25 7.12 3.76
CA SER A 57 13.13 8.51 4.20
C SER A 57 12.03 9.26 3.44
N HIS A 58 11.90 9.04 2.13
CA HIS A 58 10.85 9.66 1.33
C HIS A 58 9.48 9.09 1.68
N LEU A 59 9.35 7.78 1.83
CA LEU A 59 8.10 7.15 2.26
C LEU A 59 7.71 7.62 3.67
N HIS A 60 8.66 7.72 4.58
CA HIS A 60 8.44 8.27 5.92
C HIS A 60 7.97 9.73 5.88
N SER A 61 8.45 10.55 4.93
CA SER A 61 7.99 11.93 4.82
C SER A 61 6.53 12.03 4.36
N LEU A 62 6.05 11.05 3.57
CA LEU A 62 4.66 10.91 3.12
C LEU A 62 3.73 10.28 4.16
N SER A 63 4.18 9.20 4.81
CA SER A 63 3.35 8.36 5.69
C SER A 63 3.46 8.71 7.18
N LYS A 64 4.50 9.45 7.56
CA LYS A 64 4.89 9.70 8.96
C LYS A 64 5.19 8.43 9.76
N THR A 65 5.48 7.32 9.08
CA THR A 65 5.83 6.03 9.69
C THR A 65 6.87 5.29 8.84
N ARG A 66 7.64 4.40 9.48
CA ARG A 66 8.55 3.46 8.78
C ARG A 66 8.02 2.02 8.80
N ARG A 67 6.83 1.80 9.37
CA ARG A 67 6.22 0.48 9.52
C ARG A 67 5.64 0.02 8.19
N CYS A 68 5.96 -1.22 7.82
CA CYS A 68 5.34 -1.89 6.69
C CYS A 68 4.16 -2.77 7.16
N PRO A 69 3.16 -3.04 6.31
CA PRO A 69 3.02 -2.52 4.94
C PRO A 69 2.69 -1.02 4.91
N MET A 70 3.00 -0.34 3.81
CA MET A 70 2.56 1.05 3.59
C MET A 70 1.70 1.11 2.33
N LEU A 71 0.38 1.18 2.48
CA LEU A 71 -0.57 1.25 1.36
C LEU A 71 -0.70 2.68 0.85
N PHE A 72 -0.64 2.85 -0.47
CA PHE A 72 -0.87 4.09 -1.17
C PHE A 72 -1.93 3.93 -2.27
N ILE A 73 -2.81 4.92 -2.38
CA ILE A 73 -3.81 5.03 -3.43
C ILE A 73 -3.64 6.39 -4.09
N ASN A 74 -3.40 6.43 -5.40
CA ASN A 74 -3.09 7.63 -6.17
C ASN A 74 -2.02 8.51 -5.49
N GLY A 75 -0.95 7.88 -4.99
CA GLY A 75 0.14 8.58 -4.28
C GLY A 75 -0.15 9.03 -2.86
N THR A 76 -1.39 8.87 -2.35
CA THR A 76 -1.79 9.23 -0.99
C THR A 76 -1.65 8.03 -0.06
N TYR A 77 -1.07 8.24 1.13
CA TYR A 77 -0.90 7.19 2.13
C TYR A 77 -2.21 6.88 2.87
N TYR A 78 -2.59 5.61 2.95
CA TYR A 78 -3.83 5.14 3.60
C TYR A 78 -3.62 4.23 4.81
N GLY A 79 -2.39 3.81 5.10
CA GLY A 79 -2.09 3.13 6.36
C GLY A 79 -1.24 1.86 6.24
N ASP A 80 -1.04 1.25 7.41
CA ASP A 80 -0.57 -0.12 7.57
C ASP A 80 -1.74 -1.12 7.53
N TYR A 81 -1.45 -2.41 7.76
CA TYR A 81 -2.47 -3.46 7.71
C TYR A 81 -3.66 -3.18 8.65
N ASN A 82 -3.41 -2.78 9.89
CA ASN A 82 -4.48 -2.53 10.86
C ASN A 82 -5.31 -1.29 10.48
N ALA A 83 -4.66 -0.24 9.99
CA ALA A 83 -5.36 0.93 9.48
C ALA A 83 -6.28 0.59 8.31
N VAL A 84 -5.81 -0.25 7.37
CA VAL A 84 -6.62 -0.73 6.23
C VAL A 84 -7.82 -1.56 6.71
N LEU A 85 -7.62 -2.47 7.66
CA LEU A 85 -8.72 -3.24 8.26
C LEU A 85 -9.75 -2.35 8.95
N ASN A 86 -9.30 -1.33 9.68
CA ASN A 86 -10.21 -0.39 10.33
C ASN A 86 -11.03 0.40 9.31
N LEU A 87 -10.40 0.89 8.23
CA LEU A 87 -11.09 1.56 7.12
C LEU A 87 -12.12 0.65 6.47
N TYR A 88 -11.78 -0.64 6.28
CA TYR A 88 -12.72 -1.62 5.74
C TYR A 88 -13.90 -1.88 6.69
N ALA A 89 -13.64 -2.07 7.98
CA ALA A 89 -14.67 -2.36 8.98
C ALA A 89 -15.76 -1.28 9.08
N VAL A 90 -15.42 -0.03 8.77
CA VAL A 90 -16.38 1.09 8.73
C VAL A 90 -16.87 1.45 7.32
N GLY A 91 -16.50 0.66 6.30
CA GLY A 91 -16.89 0.86 4.91
C GLY A 91 -16.18 2.00 4.18
N GLU A 92 -15.22 2.68 4.82
CA GLU A 92 -14.46 3.79 4.22
C GLU A 92 -13.50 3.29 3.13
N LEU A 93 -12.87 2.12 3.30
CA LEU A 93 -11.98 1.56 2.27
C LEU A 93 -12.72 1.38 0.94
N SER A 94 -13.96 0.86 0.99
CA SER A 94 -14.80 0.65 -0.20
C SER A 94 -15.15 1.98 -0.88
N LYS A 95 -15.44 3.03 -0.11
CA LYS A 95 -15.70 4.37 -0.64
C LYS A 95 -14.47 4.94 -1.34
N ILE A 96 -13.31 4.85 -0.69
CA ILE A 96 -12.03 5.35 -1.23
C ILE A 96 -11.68 4.63 -2.53
N LEU A 97 -11.72 3.29 -2.57
CA LEU A 97 -11.41 2.53 -3.78
C LEU A 97 -12.39 2.85 -4.92
N LYS A 98 -13.66 3.09 -4.59
CA LYS A 98 -14.66 3.46 -5.58
C LYS A 98 -14.45 4.87 -6.12
N SER A 99 -14.14 5.84 -5.27
CA SER A 99 -13.93 7.24 -5.69
C SER A 99 -12.62 7.44 -6.43
N GLU A 100 -11.55 6.82 -5.95
CA GLU A 100 -10.18 7.04 -6.44
C GLU A 100 -9.84 6.17 -7.66
N LEU A 101 -10.38 4.94 -7.72
CA LEU A 101 -9.98 3.93 -8.69
C LEU A 101 -11.15 3.33 -9.49
N ASN A 102 -12.40 3.69 -9.16
CA ASN A 102 -13.61 3.01 -9.65
C ASN A 102 -13.62 1.49 -9.39
N VAL A 103 -12.90 1.03 -8.36
CA VAL A 103 -12.85 -0.37 -7.92
C VAL A 103 -13.93 -0.60 -6.87
N THR A 104 -14.66 -1.71 -6.99
CA THR A 104 -15.62 -2.16 -5.97
C THR A 104 -15.02 -3.38 -5.28
N ILE A 105 -15.11 -3.43 -3.94
CA ILE A 105 -14.71 -4.60 -3.16
C ILE A 105 -15.80 -5.67 -3.24
N GLU A 106 -15.38 -6.92 -3.38
CA GLU A 106 -16.25 -8.09 -3.22
C GLU A 106 -16.44 -8.40 -1.74
N ASP A 107 -17.63 -8.13 -1.21
CA ASP A 107 -18.05 -8.65 0.08
C ASP A 107 -18.68 -10.02 -0.15
N GLN A 108 -17.96 -11.09 0.19
CA GLN A 108 -18.57 -12.41 0.29
C GLN A 108 -19.54 -12.38 1.47
N GLU A 109 -20.84 -12.35 1.18
CA GLU A 109 -21.86 -12.74 2.15
C GLU A 109 -21.61 -14.21 2.53
N PHE A 110 -21.35 -14.46 3.82
CA PHE A 110 -21.27 -15.81 4.38
C PHE A 110 -22.66 -16.34 4.70
#